data_AF-W0FQX3-F1
#
_entry.id   AF-W0FQX3-F1
#
_cell.length_a   1.000
_cell.length_b   1.000
_cell.length_c   1.000
_cell.angle_alpha   90.00
_cell.angle_beta   90.00
_cell.angle_gamma   90.00
#
_symmetry.space_group_name_H-M   'P 1'
#
loop_
_entity.id
_entity.type
_entity.pdbx_description
1 polymer ?
#
loop_
_entity_poly.entity_id
_entity_poly.type
_entity_poly.pdbx_seq_one_letter_code
_entity_poly.pdbx_strand_id
1 'polypeptide(L)'
;MEYLPVLLDIALVLIPLASIIIGASRGFTKTVLPFALTIFFLLAARGYASPAAKRINSEFVHSRVESYIEERLENAAEDGVSTIEKALPESFVTLAEKAGFTAGEAIKEDRIESVSSQITSAAEKRLIIPALTFGVYVLFYIFSKILALIITGVVDIAAKLPVLKQANSLLGLVFGAVFGAVRCALFTGISALVCSFLPGSAYASAVSQTKLLSPLIEYISSLI
;
A
#
# COMPACT_ATOMS: atom_id res chain seq x y z
N MET A 1 16.91 0.05 -27.13
CA MET A 1 17.33 0.89 -25.99
C MET A 1 17.26 2.39 -26.32
N GLU A 2 17.58 2.80 -27.55
CA GLU A 2 17.68 4.22 -27.97
C GLU A 2 16.36 5.03 -27.85
N TYR A 3 15.20 4.37 -27.94
CA TYR A 3 13.89 5.04 -27.84
C TYR A 3 13.36 5.18 -26.40
N LEU A 4 13.99 4.51 -25.42
CA LEU A 4 13.49 4.49 -24.04
C LEU A 4 13.43 5.89 -23.38
N PRO A 5 14.43 6.78 -23.55
CA PRO A 5 14.36 8.15 -23.02
C PRO A 5 13.18 8.94 -23.62
N VAL A 6 12.97 8.83 -24.93
CA VAL A 6 11.88 9.52 -25.63
C VAL A 6 10.51 9.02 -25.13
N LEU A 7 10.36 7.72 -24.89
CA LEU A 7 9.13 7.15 -24.35
C LEU A 7 8.83 7.67 -22.93
N LEU A 8 9.85 7.87 -22.09
CA LEU A 8 9.69 8.44 -20.75
C LEU A 8 9.25 9.91 -20.80
N ASP A 9 9.84 10.71 -21.69
CA ASP A 9 9.44 12.10 -21.91
C ASP A 9 8.00 12.20 -22.45
N ILE A 10 7.64 11.33 -23.40
CA ILE A 10 6.27 11.23 -23.92
C ILE A 10 5.30 10.84 -22.80
N ALA A 11 5.63 9.84 -21.97
CA ALA A 11 4.79 9.44 -20.85
C ALA A 11 4.57 10.61 -19.87
N LEU A 12 5.62 11.35 -19.55
CA LEU A 12 5.57 12.51 -18.67
C LEU A 12 4.65 13.62 -19.22
N VAL A 13 4.61 13.81 -20.54
CA VAL A 13 3.71 14.78 -21.21
C VAL A 13 2.27 14.25 -21.32
N LEU A 14 2.10 12.95 -21.52
CA LEU A 14 0.78 12.33 -21.67
C LEU A 14 0.01 12.25 -20.35
N ILE A 15 0.68 12.01 -19.22
CA ILE A 15 0.04 11.96 -17.89
C ILE A 15 -0.83 13.21 -17.59
N PRO A 16 -0.31 14.45 -17.68
CA PRO A 16 -1.08 15.65 -17.37
C PRO A 16 -2.11 15.94 -18.46
N LEU A 17 -1.78 15.73 -19.74
CA LEU A 17 -2.72 15.91 -20.85
C LEU A 17 -3.93 14.98 -20.71
N ALA A 18 -3.71 13.68 -20.49
CA ALA A 18 -4.77 12.72 -20.26
C ALA A 18 -5.60 13.09 -19.02
N SER A 19 -4.96 13.55 -17.94
CA SER A 19 -5.64 13.99 -16.73
C SER A 19 -6.56 15.19 -16.96
N ILE A 20 -6.12 16.17 -17.77
CA ILE A 20 -6.92 17.34 -18.16
C ILE A 20 -8.10 16.93 -19.04
N ILE A 21 -7.86 16.12 -20.07
CA ILE A 21 -8.90 15.66 -21.01
C ILE A 21 -9.96 14.84 -20.27
N ILE A 22 -9.52 13.90 -19.41
CA ILE A 22 -10.41 13.09 -18.58
C ILE A 22 -11.18 13.99 -17.59
N GLY A 23 -10.52 14.95 -16.96
CA GLY A 23 -11.15 15.90 -16.04
C GLY A 23 -12.22 16.76 -16.71
N ALA A 24 -11.93 17.33 -17.87
CA ALA A 24 -12.86 18.17 -18.64
C ALA A 24 -14.06 17.36 -19.17
N SER A 25 -13.82 16.15 -19.66
CA SER A 25 -14.87 15.28 -20.23
C SER A 25 -15.75 14.61 -19.19
N ARG A 26 -15.19 14.22 -18.04
CA ARG A 26 -15.95 13.59 -16.94
C ARG A 26 -16.54 14.60 -15.96
N GLY A 27 -15.99 15.81 -15.90
CA GLY A 27 -16.40 16.87 -14.98
C GLY A 27 -15.86 16.70 -13.56
N PHE A 28 -16.01 17.76 -12.75
CA PHE A 28 -15.60 17.85 -11.36
C PHE A 28 -16.19 16.74 -10.50
N THR A 29 -17.50 16.50 -10.62
CA THR A 29 -18.21 15.50 -9.83
C THR A 29 -17.58 14.12 -10.00
N LYS A 30 -17.21 13.71 -11.21
CA LYS A 30 -16.64 12.37 -11.45
C LYS A 30 -15.14 12.27 -11.23
N THR A 31 -14.46 13.39 -11.07
CA THR A 31 -12.99 13.44 -10.99
C THR A 31 -12.52 13.79 -9.58
N VAL A 32 -13.09 14.84 -8.99
CA VAL A 32 -12.67 15.38 -7.68
C VAL A 32 -13.40 14.71 -6.55
N LEU A 33 -14.71 14.50 -6.67
CA LEU A 33 -15.49 13.95 -5.57
C LEU A 33 -15.05 12.53 -5.17
N PRO A 34 -14.82 11.57 -6.09
CA PRO A 34 -14.26 10.27 -5.74
C PRO A 34 -12.86 10.38 -5.13
N PHE A 35 -12.05 11.32 -5.60
CA PHE A 35 -10.69 11.53 -5.10
C PHE A 35 -10.70 12.06 -3.66
N ALA A 36 -11.50 13.10 -3.39
CA ALA A 36 -11.71 13.68 -2.07
C ALA A 36 -12.30 12.65 -1.09
N LEU A 37 -13.30 11.87 -1.52
CA LEU A 37 -13.86 10.77 -0.74
C LEU A 37 -12.80 9.72 -0.43
N THR A 38 -11.99 9.32 -1.42
CA THR A 38 -10.92 8.33 -1.18
C THR A 38 -9.94 8.85 -0.12
N ILE A 39 -9.51 10.11 -0.22
CA ILE A 39 -8.61 10.72 0.78
C ILE A 39 -9.28 10.75 2.16
N PHE A 40 -10.53 11.21 2.23
CA PHE A 40 -11.29 11.28 3.48
C PHE A 40 -11.38 9.90 4.16
N PHE A 41 -11.72 8.85 3.41
CA PHE A 41 -11.79 7.48 3.94
C PHE A 41 -10.43 6.95 4.36
N LEU A 42 -9.35 7.22 3.61
CA LEU A 42 -8.00 6.82 4.02
C LEU A 42 -7.53 7.53 5.29
N LEU A 43 -7.89 8.81 5.47
CA LEU A 43 -7.62 9.54 6.70
C LEU A 43 -8.45 9.01 7.87
N ALA A 44 -9.73 8.68 7.65
CA ALA A 44 -10.56 8.03 8.65
C ALA A 44 -10.00 6.65 9.04
N ALA A 45 -9.51 5.89 8.06
CA ALA A 45 -8.86 4.60 8.28
C ALA A 45 -7.61 4.73 9.15
N ARG A 46 -6.87 5.84 9.09
CA ARG A 46 -5.68 6.05 9.91
C ARG A 46 -5.94 5.93 11.41
N GLY A 47 -7.07 6.45 11.88
CA GLY A 47 -7.46 6.33 13.29
C GLY A 47 -8.07 4.97 13.64
N TYR A 48 -8.77 4.35 12.68
CA TYR A 48 -9.59 3.16 12.94
C TYR A 48 -8.88 1.83 12.63
N ALA A 49 -7.93 1.80 11.70
CA ALA A 49 -7.34 0.57 11.18
C ALA A 49 -6.56 -0.22 12.24
N SER A 50 -5.77 0.47 13.08
CA SER A 50 -5.01 -0.19 14.15
C SER A 50 -5.93 -0.78 15.25
N PRO A 51 -6.89 -0.04 15.82
CA PRO A 51 -7.86 -0.61 16.76
C PRO A 51 -8.66 -1.78 16.17
N ALA A 52 -9.11 -1.66 14.92
CA ALA A 52 -9.84 -2.72 14.23
C ALA A 52 -8.98 -3.97 14.05
N ALA A 53 -7.73 -3.81 13.59
CA ALA A 53 -6.79 -4.91 13.43
C ALA A 53 -6.52 -5.66 14.74
N LYS A 54 -6.35 -4.92 15.86
CA LYS A 54 -6.17 -5.53 17.18
C LYS A 54 -7.39 -6.33 17.64
N ARG A 55 -8.61 -5.81 17.41
CA ARG A 55 -9.85 -6.52 17.73
C ARG A 55 -10.02 -7.79 16.89
N ILE A 56 -9.80 -7.69 15.58
CA ILE A 56 -9.85 -8.86 14.69
C ILE A 56 -8.84 -9.91 15.13
N ASN A 57 -7.64 -9.47 15.51
CA ASN A 57 -6.61 -10.37 16.01
C ASN A 57 -7.06 -11.09 17.29
N SER A 58 -7.50 -10.35 18.32
CA SER A 58 -7.89 -10.94 19.61
C SER A 58 -9.09 -11.87 19.51
N GLU A 59 -10.04 -11.59 18.60
CA GLU A 59 -11.27 -12.39 18.50
C GLU A 59 -11.13 -13.61 17.57
N PHE A 60 -10.29 -13.54 16.54
CA PHE A 60 -10.29 -14.55 15.46
C PHE A 60 -8.93 -15.15 15.10
N VAL A 61 -7.82 -14.43 15.33
CA VAL A 61 -6.51 -14.82 14.79
C VAL A 61 -5.56 -15.32 15.88
N HIS A 62 -5.53 -14.65 17.04
CA HIS A 62 -4.64 -14.95 18.16
C HIS A 62 -4.67 -16.44 18.54
N SER A 63 -5.83 -16.94 18.97
CA SER A 63 -5.98 -18.32 19.42
C SER A 63 -5.65 -19.35 18.34
N ARG A 64 -5.87 -19.03 17.05
CA ARG A 64 -5.56 -19.94 15.94
C ARG A 64 -4.06 -20.02 15.66
N VAL A 65 -3.36 -18.91 15.80
CA VAL A 65 -1.91 -18.86 15.60
C VAL A 65 -1.21 -19.50 16.78
N GLU A 66 -1.66 -19.23 17.99
CA GLU A 66 -1.13 -19.82 19.21
C GLU A 66 -1.31 -21.35 19.19
N SER A 67 -2.54 -21.83 18.96
CA SER A 67 -2.82 -23.27 18.87
C SER A 67 -2.02 -23.96 17.76
N TYR A 68 -1.84 -23.30 16.62
CA TYR A 68 -1.03 -23.84 15.52
C TYR A 68 0.43 -23.98 15.90
N ILE A 69 1.00 -23.00 16.61
CA ILE A 69 2.39 -23.07 17.07
C ILE A 69 2.52 -24.17 18.13
N GLU A 70 1.62 -24.21 19.11
CA GLU A 70 1.62 -25.24 20.17
C GLU A 70 1.58 -26.64 19.60
N GLU A 71 0.59 -26.94 18.75
CA GLU A 71 0.44 -28.25 18.11
C GLU A 71 1.70 -28.66 17.33
N ARG A 72 2.35 -27.70 16.66
CA ARG A 72 3.61 -27.97 15.93
C ARG A 72 4.78 -28.27 16.86
N LEU A 73 4.87 -27.59 18.00
CA LEU A 73 5.92 -27.80 18.97
C LEU A 73 5.73 -29.11 19.75
N GLU A 74 4.49 -29.46 20.10
CA GLU A 74 4.14 -30.73 20.75
C GLU A 74 4.48 -31.92 19.86
N ASN A 75 4.01 -31.92 18.61
CA ASN A 75 4.32 -32.99 17.65
C ASN A 75 5.84 -33.15 17.45
N ALA A 76 6.59 -32.05 17.39
CA ALA A 76 8.04 -32.11 17.22
C ALA A 76 8.76 -32.67 18.47
N ALA A 77 8.26 -32.36 19.67
CA ALA A 77 8.76 -32.91 20.92
C ALA A 77 8.50 -34.43 21.01
N GLU A 78 7.28 -34.88 20.64
CA GLU A 78 6.91 -36.30 20.59
C GLU A 78 7.75 -37.11 19.59
N ASP A 79 8.06 -36.52 18.43
CA ASP A 79 8.89 -37.14 17.39
C ASP A 79 10.39 -37.19 17.74
N GLY A 80 10.80 -36.69 18.92
CA GLY A 80 12.20 -36.61 19.35
C GLY A 80 13.03 -35.58 18.57
N VAL A 81 12.36 -34.70 17.81
CA VAL A 81 12.96 -33.62 17.01
C VAL A 81 12.83 -32.32 17.79
N SER A 82 13.72 -32.11 18.75
CA SER A 82 13.57 -31.04 19.74
C SER A 82 13.93 -29.63 19.23
N THR A 83 14.01 -29.34 17.94
CA THR A 83 14.53 -28.06 17.45
C THR A 83 13.47 -27.19 16.77
N ILE A 84 13.39 -25.92 17.17
CA ILE A 84 12.43 -24.90 16.66
C ILE A 84 12.42 -24.81 15.12
N GLU A 85 13.59 -24.92 14.49
CA GLU A 85 13.74 -24.81 13.03
C GLU A 85 13.05 -25.94 12.25
N LYS A 86 12.90 -27.11 12.87
CA LYS A 86 12.27 -28.28 12.26
C LYS A 86 10.77 -28.35 12.58
N ALA A 87 10.38 -27.79 13.73
CA ALA A 87 9.00 -27.76 14.19
C ALA A 87 8.16 -26.69 13.47
N LEU A 88 8.76 -25.53 13.15
CA LEU A 88 8.04 -24.36 12.65
C LEU A 88 8.45 -23.98 11.23
N PRO A 89 7.54 -23.38 10.44
CA PRO A 89 7.90 -22.74 9.18
C PRO A 89 8.96 -21.65 9.38
N GLU A 90 9.86 -21.46 8.41
CA GLU A 90 10.98 -20.50 8.43
C GLU A 90 10.56 -19.07 8.86
N SER A 91 9.37 -18.63 8.44
CA SER A 91 8.78 -17.35 8.83
C SER A 91 8.61 -17.20 10.35
N PHE A 92 8.21 -18.29 11.04
CA PHE A 92 8.04 -18.31 12.50
C PHE A 92 9.37 -18.56 13.22
N VAL A 93 10.30 -19.30 12.62
CA VAL A 93 11.67 -19.47 13.15
C VAL A 93 12.38 -18.12 13.25
N THR A 94 12.31 -17.32 12.18
CA THR A 94 12.86 -15.96 12.17
C THR A 94 12.22 -15.06 13.23
N LEU A 95 10.94 -15.28 13.56
CA LEU A 95 10.25 -14.56 14.62
C LEU A 95 10.65 -15.05 16.02
N ALA A 96 10.89 -16.36 16.18
CA ALA A 96 11.39 -16.97 17.40
C ALA A 96 12.80 -16.45 17.73
N GLU A 97 13.69 -16.38 16.74
CA GLU A 97 15.00 -15.73 16.88
C GLU A 97 14.88 -14.28 17.34
N LYS A 98 13.96 -13.53 16.75
CA LYS A 98 13.68 -12.14 17.11
C LYS A 98 12.98 -11.99 18.47
N ALA A 99 12.41 -13.07 19.01
CA ALA A 99 11.84 -13.16 20.36
C ALA A 99 12.88 -13.62 21.39
N GLY A 100 14.09 -14.03 20.95
CA GLY A 100 15.19 -14.42 21.83
C GLY A 100 15.42 -15.93 21.93
N PHE A 101 14.76 -16.74 21.12
CA PHE A 101 14.99 -18.19 21.06
C PHE A 101 16.04 -18.53 20.01
N THR A 102 16.98 -19.41 20.34
CA THR A 102 18.08 -19.71 19.43
C THR A 102 17.70 -20.84 18.48
N ALA A 103 18.06 -20.75 17.19
CA ALA A 103 18.06 -21.92 16.32
C ALA A 103 18.97 -23.01 16.94
N GLY A 104 18.45 -24.22 17.12
CA GLY A 104 19.14 -25.27 17.89
C GLY A 104 18.64 -25.46 19.33
N GLU A 105 17.83 -24.55 19.87
CA GLU A 105 17.33 -24.66 21.25
C GLU A 105 16.35 -25.83 21.39
N ALA A 106 16.66 -26.75 22.31
CA ALA A 106 15.82 -27.90 22.62
C ALA A 106 14.50 -27.44 23.23
N ILE A 107 13.40 -27.73 22.56
CA ILE A 107 12.05 -27.51 23.07
C ILE A 107 11.77 -28.59 24.10
N LYS A 108 11.58 -28.18 25.34
CA LYS A 108 11.11 -29.06 26.41
C LYS A 108 9.61 -28.87 26.55
N GLU A 109 8.88 -29.95 26.82
CA GLU A 109 7.42 -29.94 27.00
C GLU A 109 6.96 -28.88 28.00
N ASP A 110 7.67 -28.71 29.12
CA ASP A 110 7.38 -27.73 30.17
C ASP A 110 7.52 -26.27 29.73
N ARG A 111 8.10 -26.00 28.55
CA ARG A 111 8.30 -24.66 28.00
C ARG A 111 7.47 -24.37 26.75
N ILE A 112 6.72 -25.34 26.22
CA ILE A 112 6.01 -25.20 24.94
C ILE A 112 5.02 -24.03 24.98
N GLU A 113 4.17 -23.95 25.99
CA GLU A 113 3.19 -22.87 26.17
C GLU A 113 3.85 -21.48 26.28
N SER A 114 5.00 -21.39 26.97
CA SER A 114 5.74 -20.13 27.08
C SER A 114 6.39 -19.72 25.75
N VAL A 115 6.90 -20.69 25.00
CA VAL A 115 7.54 -20.48 23.70
C VAL A 115 6.47 -20.10 22.66
N SER A 116 5.34 -20.81 22.62
CA SER A 116 4.23 -20.54 21.69
C SER A 116 3.68 -19.13 21.88
N SER A 117 3.44 -18.72 23.12
CA SER A 117 2.89 -17.40 23.42
C SER A 117 3.86 -16.26 23.05
N GLN A 118 5.17 -16.47 23.25
CA GLN A 118 6.20 -15.49 22.88
C GLN A 118 6.39 -15.38 21.37
N ILE A 119 6.40 -16.49 20.64
CA ILE A 119 6.45 -16.51 19.18
C ILE A 119 5.17 -15.88 18.61
N THR A 120 4.00 -16.19 19.17
CA THR A 120 2.71 -15.59 18.79
C THR A 120 2.74 -14.08 18.98
N SER A 121 3.19 -13.60 20.13
CA SER A 121 3.35 -12.16 20.41
C SER A 121 4.29 -11.46 19.42
N ALA A 122 5.40 -12.13 19.04
CA ALA A 122 6.32 -11.62 18.04
C ALA A 122 5.69 -11.59 16.63
N ALA A 123 4.94 -12.64 16.27
CA ALA A 123 4.20 -12.74 15.02
C ALA A 123 3.12 -11.66 14.91
N GLU A 124 2.39 -11.42 16.00
CA GLU A 124 1.36 -10.40 16.07
C GLU A 124 1.90 -9.01 15.78
N LYS A 125 2.98 -8.64 16.48
CA LYS A 125 3.58 -7.32 16.37
C LYS A 125 4.21 -7.08 14.99
N ARG A 126 4.85 -8.10 14.40
CA ARG A 126 5.65 -7.93 13.18
C ARG A 126 4.93 -8.28 11.90
N LEU A 127 3.97 -9.20 11.93
CA LEU A 127 3.30 -9.70 10.73
C LEU A 127 1.78 -9.51 10.79
N ILE A 128 1.11 -10.04 11.82
CA ILE A 128 -0.35 -10.19 11.81
C ILE A 128 -1.04 -8.82 11.94
N ILE A 129 -0.70 -8.01 12.95
CA ILE A 129 -1.31 -6.70 13.14
C ILE A 129 -1.05 -5.77 11.94
N PRO A 130 0.19 -5.65 11.40
CA PRO A 130 0.44 -4.90 10.17
C PRO A 130 -0.37 -5.40 8.97
N ALA A 131 -0.46 -6.72 8.76
CA ALA A 131 -1.22 -7.31 7.66
C ALA A 131 -2.73 -7.05 7.80
N LEU A 132 -3.30 -7.24 8.98
CA LEU A 132 -4.70 -6.91 9.27
C LEU A 132 -4.98 -5.42 9.11
N THR A 133 -4.06 -4.57 9.58
CA THR A 133 -4.15 -3.11 9.41
C THR A 133 -4.22 -2.76 7.93
N PHE A 134 -3.33 -3.33 7.11
CA PHE A 134 -3.37 -3.17 5.66
C PHE A 134 -4.69 -3.65 5.05
N GLY A 135 -5.19 -4.81 5.49
CA GLY A 135 -6.51 -5.32 5.09
C GLY A 135 -7.65 -4.33 5.37
N VAL A 136 -7.63 -3.67 6.53
CA VAL A 136 -8.62 -2.63 6.88
C VAL A 136 -8.49 -1.41 5.95
N TYR A 137 -7.28 -0.96 5.62
CA TYR A 137 -7.09 0.13 4.65
C TYR A 137 -7.64 -0.24 3.27
N VAL A 138 -7.42 -1.47 2.80
CA VAL A 138 -7.98 -1.97 1.53
C VAL A 138 -9.51 -1.95 1.58
N LEU A 139 -10.11 -2.39 2.70
CA LEU A 139 -11.56 -2.36 2.86
C LEU A 139 -12.13 -0.94 2.80
N PHE A 140 -11.50 0.02 3.49
CA PHE A 140 -11.87 1.44 3.43
C PHE A 140 -11.71 2.01 2.02
N TYR A 141 -10.65 1.63 1.30
CA TYR A 141 -10.46 2.04 -0.08
C TYR A 141 -11.59 1.52 -0.98
N ILE A 142 -11.95 0.23 -0.90
CA ILE A 142 -13.06 -0.37 -1.66
C ILE A 142 -14.37 0.35 -1.32
N PHE A 143 -14.65 0.54 -0.03
CA PHE A 143 -15.86 1.22 0.44
C PHE A 143 -15.95 2.65 -0.10
N SER A 144 -14.82 3.39 -0.13
CA SER A 144 -14.76 4.73 -0.72
C SER A 144 -15.12 4.75 -2.20
N LYS A 145 -14.77 3.70 -2.97
CA LYS A 145 -15.12 3.60 -4.40
C LYS A 145 -16.60 3.33 -4.60
N ILE A 146 -17.18 2.44 -3.80
CA ILE A 146 -18.62 2.16 -3.82
C ILE A 146 -19.40 3.43 -3.49
N LEU A 147 -19.02 4.12 -2.40
CA LEU A 147 -19.71 5.33 -1.98
C LEU A 147 -19.54 6.47 -3.00
N ALA A 148 -18.34 6.63 -3.57
CA ALA A 148 -18.11 7.59 -4.64
C ALA A 148 -18.97 7.30 -5.87
N LEU A 149 -19.14 6.04 -6.28
CA LEU A 149 -20.01 5.66 -7.39
C LEU A 149 -21.46 6.11 -7.13
N ILE A 150 -21.97 5.85 -5.92
CA ILE A 150 -23.35 6.23 -5.54
C ILE A 150 -23.50 7.75 -5.53
N ILE A 151 -22.63 8.47 -4.82
CA ILE A 151 -22.74 9.92 -4.66
C ILE A 151 -22.61 10.62 -6.03
N THR A 152 -21.64 10.21 -6.85
CA THR A 152 -21.47 10.80 -8.18
C THR A 152 -22.66 10.54 -9.09
N GLY A 153 -23.29 9.36 -9.01
CA GLY A 153 -24.52 9.06 -9.74
C GLY A 153 -25.70 9.97 -9.35
N VAL A 154 -25.84 10.29 -8.06
CA VAL A 154 -26.88 11.20 -7.57
C VAL A 154 -26.61 12.65 -7.99
N VAL A 155 -25.37 13.12 -7.83
CA VAL A 155 -24.99 14.49 -8.19
C VAL A 155 -25.08 14.72 -9.70
N ASP A 156 -24.79 13.72 -10.52
CA ASP A 156 -24.97 13.76 -11.98
C ASP A 156 -26.42 14.04 -12.40
N ILE A 157 -27.41 13.51 -11.65
CA ILE A 157 -28.83 13.76 -11.91
C ILE A 157 -29.15 15.23 -11.67
N ALA A 158 -28.63 15.80 -10.57
CA ALA A 158 -28.81 17.22 -10.24
C ALA A 158 -28.06 18.15 -11.22
N ALA A 159 -26.93 17.71 -11.78
CA ALA A 159 -26.08 18.47 -12.69
C ALA A 159 -26.61 18.56 -14.14
N LYS A 160 -27.81 18.03 -14.44
CA LYS A 160 -28.47 18.16 -15.76
C LYS A 160 -28.90 19.60 -16.10
N LEU A 161 -28.86 20.52 -15.14
CA LEU A 161 -29.09 21.95 -15.36
C LEU A 161 -27.94 22.56 -16.20
N PRO A 162 -28.21 23.26 -17.31
CA PRO A 162 -27.20 23.65 -18.31
C PRO A 162 -26.05 24.52 -17.75
N VAL A 163 -26.33 25.38 -16.78
CA VAL A 163 -25.30 26.23 -16.11
C VAL A 163 -24.38 25.38 -15.21
N LEU A 164 -24.95 24.40 -14.50
CA LEU A 164 -24.21 23.50 -13.62
C LEU A 164 -23.31 22.54 -14.42
N LYS A 165 -23.73 22.14 -15.63
CA LYS A 165 -22.92 21.29 -16.52
C LYS A 165 -21.64 21.99 -16.99
N GLN A 166 -21.71 23.28 -17.33
CA GLN A 166 -20.54 24.06 -17.76
C GLN A 166 -19.56 24.29 -16.60
N ALA A 167 -20.06 24.71 -15.43
CA ALA A 167 -19.25 24.85 -14.23
C ALA A 167 -18.57 23.53 -13.82
N ASN A 168 -19.30 22.41 -13.91
CA ASN A 168 -18.77 21.07 -13.62
C ASN A 168 -17.64 20.66 -14.58
N SER A 169 -17.74 20.96 -15.88
CA SER A 169 -16.68 20.67 -16.86
C SER A 169 -15.45 21.57 -16.66
N LEU A 170 -15.66 22.87 -16.40
CA LEU A 170 -14.57 23.82 -16.14
C LEU A 170 -13.79 23.46 -14.86
N LEU A 171 -14.49 23.17 -13.77
CA LEU A 171 -13.87 22.69 -12.53
C LEU A 171 -13.18 21.34 -12.75
N GLY A 172 -13.78 20.45 -13.55
CA GLY A 172 -13.15 19.19 -13.96
C GLY A 172 -11.83 19.39 -14.71
N LEU A 173 -11.73 20.40 -15.57
CA LEU A 173 -10.50 20.79 -16.27
C LEU A 173 -9.44 21.29 -15.28
N VAL A 174 -9.79 22.25 -14.41
CA VAL A 174 -8.86 22.84 -13.43
C VAL A 174 -8.29 21.77 -12.50
N PHE A 175 -9.17 20.96 -11.91
CA PHE A 175 -8.72 19.88 -11.02
C PHE A 175 -8.05 18.72 -11.78
N GLY A 176 -8.42 18.47 -13.04
CA GLY A 176 -7.71 17.55 -13.92
C GLY A 176 -6.26 17.96 -14.13
N ALA A 177 -6.00 19.26 -14.28
CA ALA A 177 -4.64 19.81 -14.35
C ALA A 177 -3.88 19.65 -13.03
N VAL A 178 -4.49 19.98 -11.89
CA VAL A 178 -3.89 19.83 -10.56
C VAL A 178 -3.53 18.36 -10.28
N PHE A 179 -4.46 17.42 -10.51
CA PHE A 179 -4.18 16.00 -10.33
C PHE A 179 -3.18 15.45 -11.35
N GLY A 180 -3.19 15.98 -12.58
CA GLY A 180 -2.16 15.70 -13.58
C GLY A 180 -0.77 16.06 -13.07
N ALA A 181 -0.61 17.26 -12.50
CA ALA A 181 0.65 17.71 -11.91
C ALA A 181 1.09 16.84 -10.73
N VAL A 182 0.16 16.47 -9.83
CA VAL A 182 0.46 15.53 -8.73
C VAL A 182 0.91 14.16 -9.27
N ARG A 183 0.25 13.63 -10.31
CA ARG A 183 0.65 12.36 -10.95
C ARG A 183 2.02 12.47 -11.64
N CYS A 184 2.34 13.60 -12.26
CA CYS A 184 3.68 13.85 -12.80
C CYS A 184 4.72 13.84 -11.69
N ALA A 185 4.49 14.56 -10.59
CA ALA A 185 5.40 14.60 -9.46
C ALA A 185 5.62 13.19 -8.87
N LEU A 186 4.55 12.39 -8.73
CA LEU A 186 4.65 10.98 -8.31
C LEU A 186 5.47 10.15 -9.29
N PHE A 187 5.22 10.27 -10.59
CA PHE A 187 5.98 9.56 -11.62
C PHE A 187 7.47 9.92 -11.59
N THR A 188 7.79 11.21 -11.47
CA THR A 188 9.16 11.70 -11.31
C THR A 188 9.82 11.17 -10.04
N GLY A 189 9.12 11.26 -8.90
CA GLY A 189 9.63 10.77 -7.62
C GLY A 189 9.87 9.26 -7.60
N ILE A 190 8.96 8.47 -8.18
CA ILE A 190 9.15 7.01 -8.35
C ILE A 190 10.35 6.73 -9.25
N SER A 191 10.47 7.46 -10.37
CA SER A 191 11.61 7.31 -11.29
C SER A 191 12.94 7.59 -10.59
N ALA A 192 13.00 8.64 -9.78
CA ALA A 192 14.17 8.97 -8.95
C ALA A 192 14.50 7.83 -7.96
N LEU A 193 13.48 7.32 -7.25
CA LEU A 193 13.59 6.20 -6.32
C LEU A 193 14.16 4.95 -6.99
N VAL A 194 13.63 4.59 -8.16
CA VAL A 194 14.10 3.44 -8.94
C VAL A 194 15.57 3.63 -9.36
N CYS A 195 15.97 4.85 -9.76
CA CYS A 195 17.36 5.14 -10.11
C CYS A 195 18.30 5.00 -8.89
N SER A 196 17.88 5.43 -7.70
CA SER A 196 18.65 5.29 -6.46
C SER A 196 18.82 3.83 -6.02
N PHE A 197 17.80 3.00 -6.20
CA PHE A 197 17.85 1.58 -5.84
C PHE A 197 18.57 0.71 -6.87
N LEU A 198 18.59 1.11 -8.14
CA LEU A 198 19.17 0.34 -9.26
C LEU A 198 20.17 1.19 -10.08
N PRO A 199 21.28 1.64 -9.46
CA PRO A 199 22.29 2.43 -10.15
C PRO A 199 22.92 1.61 -11.30
N GLY A 200 23.20 2.27 -12.42
CA GLY A 200 23.81 1.63 -13.60
C GLY A 200 22.86 0.76 -14.44
N SER A 201 21.58 0.66 -14.07
CA SER A 201 20.58 -0.04 -14.89
C SER A 201 20.33 0.66 -16.23
N ALA A 202 19.82 -0.10 -17.21
CA ALA A 202 19.38 0.45 -18.49
C ALA A 202 18.30 1.55 -18.32
N TYR A 203 17.47 1.43 -17.28
CA TYR A 203 16.47 2.43 -16.91
C TYR A 203 17.13 3.72 -16.41
N ALA A 204 18.08 3.64 -15.46
CA ALA A 204 18.80 4.80 -14.95
C ALA A 204 19.56 5.54 -16.06
N SER A 205 20.19 4.78 -16.97
CA SER A 205 20.84 5.34 -18.17
C SER A 205 19.84 6.07 -19.07
N ALA A 206 18.66 5.49 -19.31
CA ALA A 206 17.63 6.13 -20.12
C ALA A 206 17.08 7.40 -19.46
N VAL A 207 16.84 7.40 -18.16
CA VAL A 207 16.40 8.59 -17.41
C VAL A 207 17.42 9.73 -17.52
N SER A 208 18.73 9.44 -17.42
CA SER A 208 19.77 10.48 -17.55
C SER A 208 19.81 11.14 -18.93
N GLN A 209 19.29 10.48 -19.96
CA GLN A 209 19.24 10.99 -21.34
C GLN A 209 17.91 11.68 -21.69
N THR A 210 16.95 11.69 -20.76
CA THR A 210 15.67 12.36 -20.97
C THR A 210 15.82 13.87 -20.96
N LYS A 211 15.02 14.57 -21.75
CA LYS A 211 15.05 16.05 -21.81
C LYS A 211 14.14 16.69 -20.79
N LEU A 212 13.08 16.00 -20.36
CA LEU A 212 12.08 16.55 -19.45
C LEU A 212 12.14 15.89 -18.06
N LEU A 213 12.33 14.57 -18.01
CA LEU A 213 12.30 13.84 -16.74
C LEU A 213 13.55 14.07 -15.88
N SER A 214 14.76 14.04 -16.46
CA SER A 214 16.03 14.25 -15.73
C SER A 214 16.09 15.60 -15.01
N PRO A 215 15.79 16.75 -15.66
CA PRO A 215 15.85 18.05 -15.00
C PRO A 215 14.82 18.18 -13.86
N LEU A 216 13.66 17.52 -14.00
CA LEU A 216 12.64 17.50 -12.93
C LEU A 216 13.08 16.65 -11.74
N ILE A 217 13.79 15.55 -11.97
CA ILE A 217 14.38 14.74 -10.89
C ILE A 217 15.40 15.59 -10.12
N GLU A 218 16.32 16.26 -10.81
CA GLU A 218 17.31 17.14 -10.19
C GLU A 218 16.65 18.25 -9.37
N TYR A 219 15.61 18.88 -9.92
CA TYR A 219 14.84 19.90 -9.22
C TYR A 219 14.19 19.36 -7.94
N ILE A 220 13.51 18.21 -8.00
CA ILE A 220 12.87 17.60 -6.81
C ILE A 220 13.92 17.18 -5.77
N SER A 221 15.05 16.63 -6.19
CA SER A 221 16.15 16.26 -5.29
C SER A 221 16.82 17.46 -4.63
N SER A 222 16.75 18.66 -5.22
CA SER A 222 17.24 19.90 -4.60
C SER A 222 16.30 20.49 -3.53
N LEU A 223 15.05 20.02 -3.48
CA LEU A 223 14.00 20.51 -2.59
C LEU A 223 13.87 19.70 -1.29
N ILE A 224 14.54 18.55 -1.20
CA ILE A 224 14.51 17.60 -0.08
C ILE A 224 15.91 17.55 0.53
#